data_AF-A0A1Z9UMX1-F1
#
_entry.id   AF-A0A1Z9UMX1-F1
#
_cell.length_a   1.000
_cell.length_b   1.000
_cell.length_c   1.000
_cell.angle_alpha   90.00
_cell.angle_beta   90.00
_cell.angle_gamma   90.00
#
_symmetry.space_group_name_H-M   'P 1'
#
loop_
_entity.id
_entity.type
_entity.pdbx_description
1 polymer ?
#
loop_
_entity_poly.entity_id
_entity_poly.type
_entity_poly.pdbx_seq_one_letter_code
_entity_poly.pdbx_strand_id
1 'polypeptide(L)'
;NINLNIKKFKEVKNKNVSGKIEKYSIRLDANVEVTNVQRKSIFTRAFSTSTDYEVMSNHSDTISNEKNAVEISANQISEDIVRFINIYFQSK
;
A
#
# COMPACT_ATOMS: atom_id res chain seq x y z
N ASN A 1 0.63 -4.48 21.90
CA ASN A 1 -0.53 -4.24 21.01
C ASN A 1 -0.05 -3.61 19.73
N ILE A 2 -0.57 -4.04 18.58
CA ILE A 2 -0.28 -3.44 17.28
C ILE A 2 -1.60 -2.95 16.71
N ASN A 3 -1.65 -1.69 16.31
CA ASN A 3 -2.77 -1.10 15.61
C ASN A 3 -2.31 -0.70 14.20
N LEU A 4 -3.11 -1.04 13.19
CA LEU A 4 -2.80 -0.87 11.79
C LEU A 4 -3.96 -0.15 11.11
N ASN A 5 -3.71 1.06 10.64
CA ASN A 5 -4.66 1.85 9.87
C ASN A 5 -4.19 1.95 8.42
N ILE A 6 -4.98 1.44 7.47
CA ILE A 6 -4.64 1.45 6.05
C ILE A 6 -5.64 2.30 5.29
N LYS A 7 -5.14 3.14 4.38
CA LYS A 7 -5.94 3.87 3.39
C LYS A 7 -5.52 3.46 1.99
N LYS A 8 -6.51 3.20 1.13
CA LYS A 8 -6.30 2.93 -0.29
C LYS A 8 -6.71 4.16 -1.11
N PHE A 9 -5.85 4.54 -2.04
CA PHE A 9 -6.09 5.59 -3.02
C PHE A 9 -6.00 5.02 -4.43
N LYS A 10 -6.83 5.55 -5.32
CA LYS A 10 -6.80 5.27 -6.75
C LYS A 10 -6.68 6.60 -7.48
N GLU A 11 -5.57 6.81 -8.16
CA GLU A 11 -5.21 8.08 -8.77
C GLU A 11 -4.99 7.90 -10.27
N VAL A 12 -5.43 8.86 -11.08
CA VAL A 12 -5.17 8.82 -12.52
C VAL A 12 -3.69 9.13 -12.75
N LYS A 13 -2.97 8.15 -13.33
CA LYS A 13 -1.53 8.28 -13.59
C LYS A 13 -1.26 8.89 -14.97
N ASN A 14 -1.99 8.44 -15.99
CA ASN A 14 -1.83 8.92 -17.35
C ASN A 14 -3.14 8.94 -18.15
N LYS A 15 -3.24 9.89 -19.07
CA LYS A 15 -4.29 10.00 -20.08
C LYS A 15 -3.66 10.25 -21.44
N ASN A 16 -4.27 9.75 -22.50
CA ASN A 16 -3.83 10.08 -23.85
C ASN A 16 -4.29 11.48 -24.28
N VAL A 17 -3.89 11.87 -25.49
CA VAL A 17 -4.21 13.18 -26.10
C VAL A 17 -5.71 13.44 -26.27
N SER A 18 -6.54 12.39 -26.31
CA SER A 18 -8.01 12.53 -26.36
C SER A 18 -8.66 12.53 -24.97
N GLY A 19 -7.86 12.52 -23.89
CA GLY A 19 -8.33 12.57 -22.52
C GLY A 19 -8.78 11.22 -21.94
N LYS A 20 -8.64 10.12 -22.69
CA LYS A 20 -8.94 8.77 -22.20
C LYS A 20 -7.86 8.35 -21.20
N ILE A 21 -8.29 7.80 -20.07
CA ILE A 21 -7.39 7.27 -19.05
C ILE A 21 -6.78 5.97 -19.56
N GLU A 22 -5.46 5.89 -19.53
CA GLU A 22 -4.68 4.71 -19.95
C GLU A 22 -4.03 4.00 -18.76
N LYS A 23 -3.81 4.72 -17.65
CA LYS A 23 -3.11 4.19 -16.48
C LYS A 23 -3.65 4.79 -15.19
N TYR A 24 -3.86 3.94 -14.19
CA TYR A 24 -4.12 4.35 -12.81
C TYR A 24 -2.94 3.93 -11.92
N SER A 25 -2.82 4.59 -10.76
CA SER A 25 -1.96 4.16 -9.66
C SER A 25 -2.82 3.78 -8.46
N ILE A 26 -2.57 2.62 -7.88
CA ILE A 26 -3.10 2.23 -6.57
C ILE A 26 -2.04 2.54 -5.53
N ARG A 27 -2.36 3.42 -4.59
CA ARG A 27 -1.49 3.74 -3.45
C ARG A 27 -2.09 3.22 -2.15
N LEU A 28 -1.29 2.51 -1.36
CA LEU A 28 -1.66 2.11 -0.01
C LEU A 28 -0.80 2.88 0.99
N ASP A 29 -1.45 3.59 1.90
CA ASP A 29 -0.80 4.23 3.05
C ASP A 29 -1.15 3.43 4.30
N ALA A 30 -0.15 2.92 5.00
CA ALA A 30 -0.32 2.24 6.28
C ALA A 30 0.33 3.03 7.41
N ASN A 31 -0.44 3.29 8.47
CA ASN A 31 0.08 3.80 9.73
C ASN A 31 0.05 2.66 10.75
N VAL A 32 1.23 2.28 11.22
CA VAL A 32 1.43 1.24 12.24
C VAL A 32 1.71 1.93 13.56
N GLU A 33 0.95 1.58 14.58
CA GLU A 33 1.18 1.96 15.96
C GLU A 33 1.49 0.71 16.77
N VAL A 34 2.61 0.71 17.49
CA VAL A 34 3.01 -0.38 18.36
C VAL A 34 3.12 0.13 19.79
N THR A 35 2.29 -0.45 20.67
CA THR A 35 2.29 -0.15 22.09
C THR A 35 3.01 -1.26 22.85
N ASN A 36 4.16 -0.92 23.43
CA ASN A 36 4.88 -1.77 24.37
C ASN A 36 4.29 -1.57 25.78
N VAL A 37 3.55 -2.56 26.25
CA VAL A 37 2.85 -2.52 27.54
C VAL A 37 3.82 -2.51 28.72
N GLN A 38 4.94 -3.22 28.61
CA GLN A 38 5.94 -3.31 29.69
C GLN A 38 6.70 -1.99 29.86
N ARG A 39 7.11 -1.36 28.77
CA ARG A 39 7.88 -0.10 28.75
C ARG A 39 6.98 1.15 28.72
N LYS A 40 5.65 0.98 28.70
CA LYS A 40 4.64 2.04 28.54
C LYS A 40 4.96 3.01 27.39
N SER A 41 5.54 2.50 26.31
CA SER A 41 5.95 3.30 25.17
C SER A 41 5.11 2.98 23.94
N ILE A 42 4.80 4.03 23.18
CA ILE A 42 4.09 3.95 21.90
C ILE A 42 5.08 4.38 20.83
N PHE A 43 5.12 3.63 19.74
CA PHE A 43 5.89 3.96 18.57
C PHE A 43 4.98 3.93 17.34
N THR A 44 5.11 4.92 16.46
CA THR A 44 4.33 5.02 15.22
C THR A 44 5.23 5.09 14.00
N ARG A 45 4.80 4.44 12.91
CA ARG A 45 5.47 4.50 11.61
C ARG A 45 4.47 4.50 10.47
N ALA A 46 4.70 5.39 9.51
CA ALA A 46 3.99 5.41 8.24
C ALA A 46 4.78 4.64 7.17
N PHE A 47 4.05 3.90 6.34
CA PHE A 47 4.50 3.21 5.15
C PHE A 47 3.61 3.60 3.98
N SER A 48 4.18 3.66 2.77
CA SER A 48 3.44 3.95 1.55
C SER A 48 4.01 3.10 0.42
N THR A 49 3.13 2.52 -0.38
CA THR A 49 3.50 1.88 -1.66
C THR A 49 2.55 2.34 -2.75
N SER A 50 3.00 2.28 -4.00
CA SER A 50 2.22 2.63 -5.18
C SER A 50 2.49 1.62 -6.29
N THR A 51 1.44 1.02 -6.84
CA THR A 51 1.52 0.14 -8.00
C THR A 51 0.64 0.67 -9.13
N ASP A 52 1.23 0.84 -10.30
CA ASP A 52 0.52 1.29 -11.49
C ASP A 52 -0.12 0.11 -12.24
N TYR A 53 -1.24 0.34 -12.91
CA TYR A 53 -1.87 -0.64 -13.79
C TYR A 53 -2.54 0.00 -15.00
N GLU A 54 -2.58 -0.75 -16.09
CA GLU A 54 -3.10 -0.28 -17.38
C GLU A 54 -4.60 -0.53 -17.52
N VAL A 55 -5.27 0.46 -18.12
CA VAL A 55 -6.68 0.37 -18.51
C VAL A 55 -6.74 -0.33 -19.87
N MET A 56 -7.30 -1.53 -19.87
CA MET A 56 -7.46 -2.34 -21.07
C MET A 56 -8.73 -1.95 -21.83
N SER A 57 -8.81 -2.32 -23.10
CA SER A 57 -10.02 -2.14 -23.91
C SER A 57 -11.20 -2.94 -23.36
N ASN A 58 -10.92 -4.14 -22.84
CA ASN A 58 -11.90 -4.98 -22.14
C ASN A 58 -11.99 -4.59 -20.66
N HIS A 59 -13.22 -4.44 -20.18
CA HIS A 59 -13.49 -4.05 -18.80
C HIS A 59 -12.99 -5.10 -17.80
N SER A 60 -13.18 -6.38 -18.10
CA SER A 60 -12.77 -7.49 -17.23
C SER A 60 -11.26 -7.53 -17.02
N ASP A 61 -10.48 -7.28 -18.07
CA ASP A 61 -9.02 -7.25 -17.97
C ASP A 61 -8.55 -6.04 -17.13
N THR A 62 -9.25 -4.91 -17.22
CA THR A 62 -8.99 -3.74 -16.36
C THR A 62 -9.26 -4.06 -14.88
N ILE A 63 -10.34 -4.78 -14.56
CA ILE A 63 -10.64 -5.21 -13.19
C ILE A 63 -9.55 -6.17 -12.68
N SER A 64 -9.12 -7.11 -13.52
CA SER A 64 -8.05 -8.05 -13.19
C SER A 64 -6.74 -7.32 -12.87
N ASN A 65 -6.36 -6.36 -13.72
CA ASN A 65 -5.18 -5.53 -13.52
C ASN A 65 -5.26 -4.69 -12.23
N GLU A 66 -6.43 -4.13 -11.92
CA GLU A 66 -6.63 -3.39 -10.67
C GLU A 66 -6.47 -4.30 -9.43
N LYS A 67 -7.05 -5.50 -9.46
CA LYS A 67 -6.92 -6.46 -8.37
C LYS A 67 -5.46 -6.86 -8.16
N ASN A 68 -4.73 -7.14 -9.23
CA ASN A 68 -3.31 -7.50 -9.17
C ASN A 68 -2.47 -6.36 -8.59
N ALA A 69 -2.74 -5.10 -8.97
CA ALA A 69 -2.03 -3.94 -8.41
C ALA A 69 -2.30 -3.76 -6.91
N VAL A 70 -3.53 -4.01 -6.45
CA VAL A 70 -3.86 -4.02 -5.02
C VAL A 70 -3.11 -5.13 -4.29
N GLU A 71 -3.06 -6.34 -4.85
CA GLU A 71 -2.37 -7.48 -4.24
C GLU A 71 -0.86 -7.27 -4.13
N ILE A 72 -0.23 -6.77 -5.20
CA ILE A 72 1.20 -6.40 -5.20
C ILE A 72 1.48 -5.35 -4.13
N SER A 73 0.67 -4.29 -4.09
CA SER A 73 0.81 -3.23 -3.09
C SER A 73 0.63 -3.77 -1.66
N ALA A 74 -0.36 -4.63 -1.44
CA ALA A 74 -0.61 -5.22 -0.12
C ALA A 74 0.54 -6.12 0.34
N ASN A 75 1.12 -6.90 -0.58
CA ASN A 75 2.28 -7.75 -0.28
C ASN A 75 3.50 -6.90 0.08
N GLN A 76 3.83 -5.91 -0.74
CA GLN A 76 4.97 -5.02 -0.50
C GLN A 76 4.88 -4.29 0.83
N ILE A 77 3.73 -3.67 1.13
CA ILE A 77 3.57 -2.91 2.37
C ILE A 77 3.60 -3.83 3.59
N SER A 78 3.10 -5.06 3.47
CA SER A 78 3.16 -6.07 4.54
C SER A 78 4.61 -6.49 4.80
N GLU A 79 5.39 -6.75 3.75
CA GLU A 79 6.82 -7.07 3.87
C GLU A 79 7.60 -5.95 4.53
N ASP A 80 7.35 -4.69 4.15
CA ASP A 80 8.00 -3.52 4.75
C ASP A 80 7.67 -3.36 6.23
N ILE A 81 6.40 -3.55 6.61
CA ILE A 81 5.95 -3.50 8.01
C ILE A 81 6.63 -4.61 8.81
N VAL A 82 6.61 -5.86 8.32
CA VAL A 82 7.22 -7.00 9.01
C VAL A 82 8.72 -6.81 9.17
N ARG A 83 9.41 -6.39 8.11
CA ARG A 83 10.85 -6.11 8.12
C ARG A 83 11.18 -5.03 9.15
N PHE A 84 10.40 -3.96 9.18
CA PHE A 84 10.57 -2.88 10.17
C PHE A 84 10.38 -3.39 11.61
N ILE A 85 9.32 -4.14 11.89
CA ILE A 85 9.05 -4.70 13.22
C ILE A 85 10.21 -5.60 13.65
N ASN A 86 10.66 -6.49 12.76
CA ASN A 86 11.78 -7.40 13.05
C ASN A 86 13.05 -6.63 13.40
N ILE A 87 13.42 -5.63 12.60
CA ILE A 87 14.62 -4.81 12.86
C ILE A 87 14.50 -4.10 14.21
N TYR A 88 13.37 -3.43 14.46
CA TYR A 88 13.19 -2.61 15.66
C TYR A 88 13.16 -3.42 16.96
N PHE A 89 12.61 -4.64 16.93
CA PHE A 89 12.50 -5.49 18.12
C PHE A 89 13.63 -6.51 18.28
N GLN A 90 14.38 -6.86 17.22
CA GLN A 90 15.62 -7.63 17.36
C GLN A 90 16.78 -6.77 17.86
N SER A 91 16.74 -5.45 17.65
CA SER A 91 17.77 -4.51 18.10
C SER A 91 17.58 -3.97 19.53
N LYS A 92 16.62 -4.49 20.33
CA LYS A 92 16.17 -3.90 21.61
C LYS A 92 15.93 -4.93 22.72
#